data_AF-A0A2S6SYX2-F1
#
_entry.id   AF-A0A2S6SYX2-F1
#
_cell.length_a   1.000
_cell.length_b   1.000
_cell.length_c   1.000
_cell.angle_alpha   90.00
_cell.angle_beta   90.00
_cell.angle_gamma   90.00
#
_symmetry.space_group_name_H-M   'P 1'
#
loop_
_entity.id
_entity.type
_entity.pdbx_description
1 polymer ?
#
loop_
_entity_poly.entity_id
_entity_poly.type
_entity_poly.pdbx_seq_one_letter_code
_entity_poly.pdbx_strand_id
1 'polypeptide(L)' 'TKTKLVGDVDYNEAKKLASAITPVPGGVGPMTIACLLRNTTIAFKNSKNFFH' A
#
# COMPACT_ATOMS: atom_id res chain seq x y z
N THR A 1 -24.79 -10.80 -7.93
CA THR A 1 -23.53 -11.14 -8.62
C THR A 1 -22.38 -10.46 -7.90
N LYS A 2 -21.45 -11.20 -7.30
CA LYS A 2 -20.27 -10.61 -6.64
C LYS A 2 -19.24 -10.24 -7.70
N THR A 3 -19.00 -8.95 -7.89
CA THR A 3 -17.91 -8.45 -8.72
C THR A 3 -16.59 -8.79 -8.02
N LYS A 4 -15.67 -9.49 -8.71
CA LYS A 4 -14.31 -9.69 -8.22
C LYS A 4 -13.54 -8.38 -8.37
N LEU A 5 -12.81 -7.99 -7.33
CA LEU A 5 -11.86 -6.89 -7.40
C LEU A 5 -10.60 -7.40 -8.10
N VAL A 6 -10.25 -6.81 -9.24
CA VAL A 6 -9.09 -7.18 -10.08
C VAL A 6 -8.17 -5.96 -10.18
N GLY A 7 -6.86 -6.18 -10.22
CA GLY A 7 -5.87 -5.13 -10.43
C GLY A 7 -5.62 -4.84 -11.91
N ASP A 8 -4.71 -3.91 -12.19
CA ASP A 8 -4.42 -3.46 -13.57
C ASP A 8 -3.54 -4.42 -14.38
N VAL A 9 -3.01 -5.47 -13.74
CA VAL A 9 -2.02 -6.39 -14.32
C VAL A 9 -2.57 -7.83 -14.30
N ASP A 10 -2.32 -8.59 -15.38
CA ASP A 10 -2.55 -10.04 -15.38
C ASP A 10 -1.54 -10.71 -14.43
N TYR A 11 -2.04 -11.08 -13.25
CA TYR A 11 -1.25 -11.66 -12.19
C TYR A 11 -0.60 -12.98 -12.58
N ASN A 12 -1.23 -13.80 -13.43
CA ASN A 12 -0.72 -15.13 -13.75
C ASN A 12 0.48 -15.08 -14.69
N GLU A 13 0.44 -14.17 -15.67
CA GLU A 13 1.56 -13.94 -16.58
C GLU A 13 2.68 -13.18 -15.89
N ALA A 14 2.36 -12.11 -15.15
CA ALA A 14 3.36 -11.29 -14.47
C ALA A 14 4.10 -12.05 -13.35
N LYS A 15 3.42 -12.95 -12.61
CA LYS A 15 4.06 -13.77 -11.55
C LYS A 15 5.17 -14.68 -12.07
N LYS A 16 5.15 -15.09 -13.34
CA LYS A 16 6.19 -15.96 -13.92
C LYS A 16 7.50 -15.22 -14.18
N LEU A 17 7.44 -13.89 -14.33
CA LEU A 17 8.57 -13.04 -14.70
C LEU A 17 9.06 -12.15 -13.55
N ALA A 18 8.15 -11.73 -12.66
CA ALA A 18 8.48 -10.81 -11.57
C ALA A 18 9.08 -11.56 -10.36
N SER A 19 10.13 -10.98 -9.76
CA SER A 19 10.71 -11.48 -8.50
C SER A 19 9.82 -11.24 -7.28
N ALA A 20 8.95 -10.23 -7.34
CA ALA A 20 7.90 -9.96 -6.36
C ALA A 20 6.70 -9.31 -7.05
N ILE A 21 5.48 -9.67 -6.62
CA ILE A 21 4.23 -9.15 -7.17
C ILE A 21 3.22 -8.96 -6.03
N THR A 22 2.47 -7.85 -6.05
CA THR A 22 1.45 -7.56 -5.05
C THR A 22 0.09 -8.10 -5.51
N PRO A 23 -0.62 -8.90 -4.67
CA PRO A 23 -1.92 -9.44 -5.05
C PRO A 23 -3.01 -8.38 -4.97
N VAL A 24 -4.03 -8.50 -5.82
CA VAL A 24 -5.29 -7.76 -5.68
C VAL A 24 -6.42 -8.78 -5.55
N PRO A 25 -7.24 -8.72 -4.48
CA PRO A 25 -7.17 -7.80 -3.33
C PRO A 25 -6.00 -8.12 -2.37
N GLY A 26 -5.63 -7.14 -1.53
CA GLY A 26 -4.72 -7.36 -0.38
C GLY A 26 -3.31 -6.78 -0.49
N GLY A 27 -2.94 -6.20 -1.64
CA GLY A 27 -1.62 -5.59 -1.85
C GLY A 27 -1.56 -4.13 -1.42
N VAL A 28 -1.77 -3.22 -2.37
CA VAL A 28 -1.52 -1.79 -2.17
C VAL A 28 -2.56 -1.07 -1.30
N GLY A 29 -3.79 -1.58 -1.23
CA GLY A 29 -4.88 -0.96 -0.47
C GLY A 29 -4.56 -0.77 1.02
N PRO A 30 -4.18 -1.83 1.77
CA PRO A 30 -3.78 -1.71 3.17
C PRO A 30 -2.56 -0.80 3.40
N MET A 31 -1.61 -0.77 2.46
CA MET A 31 -0.43 0.09 2.56
C MET A 31 -0.76 1.57 2.48
N THR A 32 -1.81 1.97 1.76
CA THR A 32 -2.26 3.37 1.73
C THR A 32 -2.63 3.88 3.13
N ILE A 33 -3.39 3.07 3.90
CA ILE A 33 -3.78 3.42 5.27
C ILE A 33 -2.54 3.45 6.17
N ALA A 34 -1.65 2.46 6.04
CA ALA A 34 -0.42 2.40 6.83
C ALA A 34 0.49 3.62 6.58
N CYS A 35 0.66 4.01 5.30
CA CYS A 35 1.46 5.18 4.92
C CYS A 35 0.86 6.48 5.42
N LEU A 36 -0.47 6.63 5.38
CA LEU A 36 -1.14 7.79 5.97
C LEU A 36 -0.81 7.91 7.46
N LEU A 37 -1.01 6.84 8.23
CA LEU A 37 -0.72 6.83 9.67
C LEU A 37 0.75 7.09 9.98
N ARG A 38 1.66 6.49 9.20
CA ARG A 38 3.10 6.75 9.31
C ARG A 38 3.41 8.23 9.08
N ASN A 39 2.86 8.82 8.02
CA ASN A 39 3.11 10.23 7.69
C ASN A 39 2.53 11.17 8.76
N THR A 40 1.34 10.89 9.28
CA THR A 40 0.74 11.64 10.39
C THR A 40 1.63 11.55 11.65
N THR A 41 2.14 10.37 11.96
CA THR A 41 3.01 10.15 13.14
C THR A 41 4.33 10.92 12.99
N ILE A 42 4.93 10.91 11.80
CA ILE A 42 6.17 11.65 11.51
C ILE A 42 5.91 13.16 11.60
N ALA A 43 4.83 13.65 11.00
CA ALA A 43 4.47 15.07 11.06
C ALA A 43 4.28 15.54 12.50
N PHE A 44 3.64 14.74 13.35
CA PHE A 44 3.47 15.03 14.77
C PHE A 44 4.82 15.09 15.52
N LYS A 45 5.70 14.10 15.31
CA LYS A 45 7.05 14.10 15.91
C LYS A 45 7.86 15.31 15.47
N ASN A 46 7.80 15.67 14.18
CA ASN A 46 8.51 16.82 13.63
C ASN A 46 7.98 18.14 14.18
N SER A 47 6.65 18.28 14.33
CA SER A 47 6.04 19.45 14.97
C SER A 47 6.49 19.60 16.42
N LYS A 48 6.65 18.48 17.16
CA LYS A 48 7.12 18.49 18.56
C LYS A 48 8.60 18.87 18.70
N ASN A 49 9.45 18.46 17.77
CA ASN A 49 10.88 18.82 17.75
C ASN A 49 11.15 20.31 17.46
N PHE A 50 10.14 21.08 17.03
CA PHE A 50 10.26 22.52 16.83
C PHE A 50 9.98 23.33 18.11
N PHE A 51 9.42 22.69 19.15
CA PHE A 51 9.14 23.30 20.45
C PHE A 51 10.17 22.94 21.53
N HIS A 52 11.29 22.31 21.15
CA HIS A 52 12.43 22.04 22.02
C HIS A 52 13.66 22.80 21.53
#